data_AF-A0A935P8W4-F1
#
_entry.id   AF-A0A935P8W4-F1
#
_cell.length_a   1.000
_cell.length_b   1.000
_cell.length_c   1.000
_cell.angle_alpha   90.00
_cell.angle_beta   90.00
_cell.angle_gamma   90.00
#
_symmetry.space_group_name_H-M   'P 1'
#
loop_
_entity.id
_entity.type
_entity.pdbx_description
1 polymer ?
#
loop_
_entity_poly.entity_id
_entity_poly.type
_entity_poly.pdbx_seq_one_letter_code
_entity_poly.pdbx_strand_id
1 'polypeptide(L)'
;MNDRIARYVDENKIPGVLLIGRWSYYTGNSSGKEDWNPIAKGDVASFPATIETSRADLEYAVDKTMAQYTAKGVKVFVAEDNPQQPMDPILALRRSKGTVESINAWAVSRNEHAVRQNLPNALLNKAVRFYGATPISFDSVLCERDSCPFVEGDQFLYFDDDHLSVTGSSRIEPVLRASMASLWESIK
;
A
#
# COMPACT_ATOMS: atom_id res chain seq x y z
N MET A 1 -18.38 -6.78 1.54
CA MET A 1 -18.05 -5.53 0.83
C MET A 1 -17.57 -5.80 -0.60
N ASN A 2 -16.58 -6.67 -0.80
CA ASN A 2 -15.98 -6.96 -2.12
C ASN A 2 -16.98 -7.46 -3.17
N ASP A 3 -17.95 -8.32 -2.82
CA ASP A 3 -18.94 -8.81 -3.78
C ASP A 3 -19.83 -7.70 -4.37
N ARG A 4 -20.10 -6.64 -3.59
CA ARG A 4 -20.84 -5.47 -4.08
C ARG A 4 -20.04 -4.69 -5.10
N ILE A 5 -18.74 -4.51 -4.86
CA ILE A 5 -17.82 -3.83 -5.79
C ILE A 5 -17.63 -4.66 -7.06
N ALA A 6 -17.45 -5.97 -6.93
CA ALA A 6 -17.34 -6.86 -8.07
C ALA A 6 -18.58 -6.84 -8.97
N ARG A 7 -19.78 -6.76 -8.36
CA ARG A 7 -21.02 -6.59 -9.13
C ARG A 7 -21.05 -5.25 -9.87
N TYR A 8 -20.66 -4.17 -9.20
CA TYR A 8 -20.56 -2.85 -9.83
C TYR A 8 -19.59 -2.86 -11.03
N VAL A 9 -18.43 -3.53 -10.90
CA VAL A 9 -17.46 -3.71 -11.98
C VAL A 9 -18.08 -4.42 -13.18
N ASP A 10 -18.86 -5.48 -12.95
CA ASP A 10 -19.53 -6.24 -14.02
C ASP A 10 -20.63 -5.44 -14.72
N GLU A 11 -21.45 -4.74 -13.93
CA GLU A 11 -22.58 -3.94 -14.39
C GLU A 11 -22.11 -2.76 -15.24
N ASN A 12 -20.98 -2.14 -14.85
CA ASN A 12 -20.44 -0.95 -15.50
C ASN A 12 -19.30 -1.25 -16.48
N LYS A 13 -18.98 -2.52 -16.71
CA LYS A 13 -17.90 -2.97 -17.61
C LYS A 13 -16.56 -2.28 -17.31
N ILE A 14 -16.24 -2.15 -16.02
CA ILE A 14 -15.00 -1.52 -15.59
C ILE A 14 -13.82 -2.40 -16.03
N PRO A 15 -12.90 -1.91 -16.88
CA PRO A 15 -11.89 -2.74 -17.54
C PRO A 15 -10.70 -3.07 -16.63
N GLY A 16 -10.57 -2.37 -15.50
CA GLY A 16 -9.53 -2.65 -14.53
C GLY A 16 -9.81 -2.14 -13.13
N VAL A 17 -9.16 -2.77 -12.15
CA VAL A 17 -9.27 -2.45 -10.74
C VAL A 17 -7.89 -2.31 -10.13
N LEU A 18 -7.75 -1.34 -9.22
CA LEU A 18 -6.55 -1.14 -8.43
C LEU A 18 -6.85 -1.55 -6.99
N LEU A 19 -6.14 -2.57 -6.52
CA LEU A 19 -6.18 -3.00 -5.13
C LEU A 19 -5.15 -2.17 -4.35
N ILE A 20 -5.62 -1.43 -3.34
CA ILE A 20 -4.81 -0.63 -2.43
C ILE A 20 -5.28 -0.93 -1.01
N GLY A 21 -4.35 -1.05 -0.08
CA GLY A 21 -4.63 -1.26 1.33
C GLY A 21 -3.46 -0.79 2.18
N ARG A 22 -3.55 -1.06 3.48
CA ARG A 22 -2.41 -1.05 4.40
C ARG A 22 -2.03 -2.50 4.70
N TRP A 23 -1.26 -3.13 3.82
CA TRP A 23 -1.00 -4.56 3.88
C TRP A 23 -0.22 -4.94 5.15
N SER A 24 0.81 -4.16 5.47
CA SER A 24 1.61 -4.30 6.69
C SER A 24 0.79 -4.23 7.99
N TYR A 25 -0.31 -3.45 7.99
CA TYR A 25 -1.24 -3.32 9.12
C TYR A 25 -1.98 -4.62 9.43
N TYR A 26 -2.28 -5.42 8.41
CA TYR A 26 -2.96 -6.71 8.55
C TYR A 26 -1.99 -7.88 8.77
N THR A 27 -0.70 -7.69 8.47
CA THR A 27 0.32 -8.74 8.63
C THR A 27 1.18 -8.60 9.89
N GLY A 28 1.01 -7.52 10.66
CA GLY A 28 1.81 -7.23 11.86
C GLY A 28 3.22 -6.75 11.53
N ASN A 29 3.39 -6.03 10.41
CA ASN A 29 4.67 -5.53 9.91
C ASN A 29 4.76 -3.99 9.87
N SER A 30 3.80 -3.29 10.46
CA SER A 30 3.80 -1.82 10.56
C SER A 30 4.97 -1.28 11.41
N SER A 31 5.18 0.04 11.37
CA SER A 31 6.23 0.72 12.12
C SER A 31 6.03 0.65 13.64
N GLY A 32 4.78 0.70 14.10
CA GLY A 32 4.41 0.55 15.51
C GLY A 32 4.18 -0.91 15.92
N LYS A 33 4.74 -1.35 17.05
CA LYS A 33 4.52 -2.70 17.60
C LYS A 33 3.04 -3.01 17.92
N GLU A 34 2.24 -1.96 18.15
CA GLU A 34 0.81 -2.05 18.43
C GLU A 34 -0.04 -1.58 17.24
N ASP A 35 0.59 -1.13 16.15
CA ASP A 35 -0.09 -0.64 14.94
C ASP A 35 -0.46 -1.82 14.03
N TRP A 36 -1.38 -2.66 14.50
CA TRP A 36 -1.85 -3.81 13.76
C TRP A 36 -3.34 -4.07 14.02
N ASN A 37 -4.05 -4.52 13.00
CA ASN A 37 -5.46 -4.90 13.11
C ASN A 37 -5.69 -6.22 12.40
N PRO A 38 -5.96 -7.31 13.14
CA PRO A 38 -6.24 -8.59 12.52
C PRO A 38 -7.43 -8.55 11.59
N ILE A 39 -7.36 -9.31 10.50
CA ILE A 39 -8.53 -9.68 9.73
C ILE A 39 -8.84 -11.16 9.92
N ALA A 40 -10.13 -11.50 9.83
CA ALA A 40 -10.60 -12.88 9.91
C ALA A 40 -11.66 -13.15 8.83
N LYS A 41 -11.65 -14.36 8.28
CA LYS A 41 -12.64 -14.84 7.30
C LYS A 41 -14.01 -15.17 7.93
N GLY A 42 -14.14 -15.13 9.25
CA GLY A 42 -15.35 -15.54 9.99
C GLY A 42 -15.62 -14.71 11.24
N ASP A 43 -16.51 -15.22 12.11
CA ASP A 43 -16.86 -14.55 13.36
C ASP A 43 -15.68 -14.58 14.35
N VAL A 44 -15.08 -13.41 14.55
CA VAL A 44 -13.97 -13.18 15.49
C VAL A 44 -14.33 -13.50 16.94
N ALA A 45 -15.63 -13.55 17.28
CA ALA A 45 -16.08 -13.94 18.62
C ALA A 45 -15.83 -15.43 18.91
N SER A 46 -15.72 -16.26 17.88
CA SER A 46 -15.50 -17.71 18.00
C SER A 46 -14.03 -18.11 17.86
N PHE A 47 -13.22 -17.30 17.17
CA PHE A 47 -11.79 -17.53 16.98
C PHE A 47 -11.03 -16.18 17.00
N PRO A 48 -10.30 -15.87 18.08
CA PRO A 48 -9.46 -14.68 18.12
C PRO A 48 -8.45 -14.72 16.99
N ALA A 49 -8.41 -13.66 16.19
CA ALA A 49 -7.46 -13.55 15.10
C ALA A 49 -6.04 -13.30 15.67
N THR A 50 -5.14 -14.24 15.38
CA THR A 50 -3.70 -14.14 15.59
C THR A 50 -3.02 -13.52 14.37
N ILE A 51 -1.74 -13.16 14.48
CA ILE A 51 -0.95 -12.69 13.33
C ILE A 51 -0.92 -13.75 12.23
N GLU A 52 -0.75 -15.01 12.58
CA GLU A 52 -0.67 -16.12 11.62
C GLU A 52 -1.98 -16.34 10.89
N THR A 53 -3.10 -16.33 11.62
CA THR A 53 -4.43 -16.50 11.03
C THR A 53 -4.83 -15.28 10.18
N SER A 54 -4.49 -14.06 10.61
CA SER A 54 -4.70 -12.84 9.81
C SER A 54 -3.90 -12.86 8.51
N ARG A 55 -2.64 -13.32 8.54
CA ARG A 55 -1.83 -13.48 7.32
C ARG A 55 -2.43 -14.48 6.35
N ALA A 56 -2.88 -15.63 6.85
CA ALA A 56 -3.54 -16.66 6.03
C ALA A 56 -4.87 -16.17 5.44
N ASP A 57 -5.65 -15.44 6.22
CA ASP A 57 -6.92 -14.87 5.78
C ASP A 57 -6.73 -13.72 4.79
N LEU A 58 -5.66 -12.92 4.93
CA LEU A 58 -5.25 -11.94 3.93
C LEU A 58 -4.88 -12.62 2.61
N GLU A 59 -4.04 -13.65 2.67
CA GLU A 59 -3.65 -14.43 1.49
C GLU A 59 -4.88 -14.98 0.77
N TYR A 60 -5.80 -15.61 1.51
CA TYR A 60 -7.07 -16.11 0.97
C TYR A 60 -7.91 -15.00 0.34
N ALA A 61 -8.05 -13.86 1.03
CA ALA A 61 -8.88 -12.75 0.55
C ALA A 61 -8.31 -12.13 -0.73
N VAL A 62 -6.99 -11.95 -0.80
CA VAL A 62 -6.29 -11.44 -1.98
C VAL A 62 -6.44 -12.42 -3.14
N ASP A 63 -6.16 -13.71 -2.93
CA ASP A 63 -6.29 -14.75 -3.95
C ASP A 63 -7.72 -14.81 -4.52
N LYS A 64 -8.73 -14.89 -3.65
CA LYS A 64 -10.15 -14.89 -4.04
C LYS A 64 -10.52 -13.63 -4.84
N THR A 65 -10.05 -12.47 -4.40
CA THR A 65 -10.35 -11.19 -5.05
C THR A 65 -9.71 -11.12 -6.43
N MET A 66 -8.45 -11.55 -6.58
CA MET A 66 -7.78 -11.60 -7.89
C MET A 66 -8.43 -12.60 -8.83
N ALA A 67 -8.79 -13.79 -8.35
CA ALA A 67 -9.51 -14.78 -9.14
C ALA A 67 -10.84 -14.23 -9.67
N GLN A 68 -11.60 -13.54 -8.82
CA GLN A 68 -12.91 -12.99 -9.16
C GLN A 68 -12.83 -11.96 -10.30
N TYR A 69 -11.81 -11.10 -10.31
CA TYR A 69 -11.64 -10.08 -11.36
C TYR A 69 -11.01 -10.65 -12.63
N THR A 70 -9.96 -11.45 -12.51
CA THR A 70 -9.23 -11.98 -13.68
C THR A 70 -10.04 -13.01 -14.47
N ALA A 71 -10.89 -13.80 -13.81
CA ALA A 71 -11.84 -14.71 -14.49
C ALA A 71 -12.83 -13.99 -15.42
N LYS A 72 -12.99 -12.66 -15.25
CA LYS A 72 -13.87 -11.82 -16.07
C LYS A 72 -13.10 -10.95 -17.07
N GLY A 73 -11.79 -11.16 -17.21
CA GLY A 73 -10.92 -10.38 -18.08
C GLY A 73 -10.64 -8.96 -17.57
N VAL A 74 -10.95 -8.64 -16.31
CA VAL A 74 -10.63 -7.34 -15.70
C VAL A 74 -9.14 -7.30 -15.37
N LYS A 75 -8.44 -6.25 -15.81
CA LYS A 75 -7.02 -6.05 -15.45
C LYS A 75 -6.90 -5.70 -13.97
N VAL A 76 -6.02 -6.38 -13.25
CA VAL A 76 -5.81 -6.12 -11.81
C VAL A 76 -4.45 -5.48 -11.60
N PHE A 77 -4.45 -4.38 -10.86
CA PHE A 77 -3.25 -3.70 -10.36
C PHE A 77 -3.22 -3.81 -8.85
N VAL A 78 -2.03 -3.91 -8.26
CA VAL A 78 -1.85 -4.02 -6.81
C VAL A 78 -0.81 -3.00 -6.38
N ALA A 79 -1.23 -1.99 -5.64
CA ALA A 79 -0.31 -1.05 -5.02
C ALA A 79 0.31 -1.70 -3.78
N GLU A 80 1.63 -1.68 -3.66
CA GLU A 80 2.35 -1.96 -2.42
C GLU A 80 2.12 -0.82 -1.41
N ASP A 81 2.47 -1.02 -0.14
CA ASP A 81 2.34 0.06 0.84
C ASP A 81 3.35 1.18 0.55
N ASN A 82 2.98 2.41 0.84
CA ASN A 82 3.92 3.52 0.90
C ASN A 82 4.91 3.34 2.08
N PRO A 83 6.05 4.05 2.10
CA PRO A 83 6.92 4.07 3.26
C PRO A 83 6.20 4.64 4.47
N GLN A 84 6.01 3.82 5.50
CA GLN A 84 5.46 4.24 6.78
C GLN A 84 6.56 4.92 7.62
N GLN A 85 6.29 6.15 8.02
CA GLN A 85 7.17 6.94 8.85
C GLN A 85 7.15 6.45 10.30
N PRO A 86 8.22 6.69 11.08
CA PRO A 86 8.27 6.27 12.48
C PRO A 86 7.49 7.21 13.42
N MET A 87 7.02 8.36 12.93
CA MET A 87 6.25 9.34 13.69
C MET A 87 5.52 10.32 12.78
N ASP A 88 4.62 11.11 13.38
CA ASP A 88 3.94 12.22 12.72
C ASP A 88 4.94 13.30 12.22
N PRO A 89 4.76 13.84 11.00
CA PRO A 89 5.64 14.83 10.39
C PRO A 89 5.76 16.14 11.20
N ILE A 90 4.70 16.57 11.89
CA ILE A 90 4.73 17.76 12.75
C ILE A 90 5.57 17.49 14.00
N LEU A 91 5.55 16.26 14.53
CA LEU A 91 6.43 15.88 15.63
C LEU A 91 7.90 15.85 15.18
N ALA A 92 8.19 15.32 13.98
CA ALA A 92 9.53 15.36 13.40
C ALA A 92 10.02 16.81 13.25
N LEU A 93 9.18 17.72 12.74
CA LEU A 93 9.49 19.14 12.65
C LEU A 93 9.81 19.75 14.02
N ARG A 94 8.97 19.52 15.04
CA ARG A 94 9.17 20.05 16.40
C ARG A 94 10.45 19.53 17.07
N ARG A 95 10.89 18.31 16.74
CA ARG A 95 12.11 17.69 17.26
C ARG A 95 13.37 18.05 16.46
N SER A 96 13.20 18.76 15.35
CA SER A 96 14.27 19.14 14.43
C SER A 96 14.80 20.55 14.70
N LYS A 97 15.80 20.97 13.92
CA LYS A 97 16.29 22.38 13.90
C LYS A 97 15.57 23.22 12.85
N GLY A 98 14.45 22.74 12.29
CA GLY A 98 13.67 23.40 11.25
C GLY A 98 14.30 23.38 9.86
N THR A 99 15.42 22.67 9.66
CA THR A 99 16.01 22.45 8.33
C THR A 99 15.52 21.13 7.73
N VAL A 100 15.43 21.06 6.40
CA VAL A 100 15.08 19.83 5.65
C VAL A 100 15.89 18.63 6.14
N GLU A 101 17.22 18.75 6.18
CA GLU A 101 18.11 17.72 6.70
C GLU A 101 17.72 17.24 8.11
N SER A 102 17.42 18.18 9.01
CA SER A 102 17.13 17.86 10.41
C SER A 102 15.75 17.23 10.61
N ILE A 103 14.80 17.52 9.73
CA ILE A 103 13.47 16.89 9.72
C ILE A 103 13.60 15.47 9.17
N ASN A 104 14.25 15.33 8.00
CA ASN A 104 14.43 14.05 7.32
C ASN A 104 15.38 13.09 8.05
N ALA A 105 16.19 13.57 9.01
CA ALA A 105 16.95 12.72 9.91
C ALA A 105 16.08 11.77 10.76
N TRP A 106 14.78 12.08 10.91
CA TRP A 106 13.80 11.23 11.59
C TRP A 106 13.03 10.31 10.64
N ALA A 107 13.24 10.43 9.33
CA ALA A 107 12.47 9.70 8.35
C ALA A 107 12.88 8.22 8.30
N VAL A 108 11.95 7.36 7.88
CA VAL A 108 12.24 5.93 7.70
C VAL A 108 13.34 5.73 6.64
N SER A 109 14.26 4.82 6.90
CA SER A 109 15.26 4.44 5.89
C SER A 109 14.64 3.56 4.80
N ARG A 110 15.17 3.62 3.58
CA ARG A 110 14.73 2.74 2.48
C ARG A 110 14.87 1.27 2.85
N ASN A 111 15.95 0.91 3.54
CA ASN A 111 16.17 -0.46 3.99
C ASN A 111 15.14 -0.91 5.04
N GLU A 112 14.81 -0.06 6.02
CA GLU A 112 13.80 -0.36 7.03
C GLU A 112 12.42 -0.52 6.41
N HIS A 113 12.05 0.34 5.46
CA HIS A 113 10.83 0.19 4.67
C HIS A 113 10.81 -1.16 3.93
N ALA A 114 11.87 -1.50 3.18
CA ALA A 114 11.95 -2.76 2.45
C ALA A 114 11.84 -3.98 3.36
N VAL A 115 12.49 -3.97 4.53
CA VAL A 115 12.39 -5.05 5.51
C VAL A 115 10.95 -5.24 6.00
N ARG A 116 10.23 -4.15 6.27
CA ARG A 116 8.81 -4.20 6.66
C ARG A 116 7.92 -4.74 5.54
N GLN A 117 8.22 -4.37 4.30
CA GLN A 117 7.43 -4.76 3.13
C GLN A 117 7.68 -6.20 2.67
N ASN A 118 8.79 -6.83 3.05
CA ASN A 118 9.14 -8.19 2.61
C ASN A 118 7.98 -9.20 2.74
N LEU A 119 7.32 -9.23 3.90
CA LEU A 119 6.25 -10.19 4.16
C LEU A 119 4.94 -9.86 3.42
N PRO A 120 4.35 -8.66 3.55
CA PRO A 120 3.13 -8.33 2.80
C PRO A 120 3.36 -8.44 1.30
N ASN A 121 4.48 -7.96 0.77
CA ASN A 121 4.77 -8.08 -0.67
C ASN A 121 4.98 -9.54 -1.09
N ALA A 122 5.55 -10.41 -0.26
CA ALA A 122 5.64 -11.83 -0.58
C ALA A 122 4.26 -12.49 -0.72
N LEU A 123 3.31 -12.15 0.16
CA LEU A 123 1.93 -12.64 0.10
C LEU A 123 1.22 -12.15 -1.16
N LEU A 124 1.30 -10.85 -1.46
CA LEU A 124 0.71 -10.25 -2.66
C LEU A 124 1.32 -10.85 -3.94
N ASN A 125 2.65 -10.95 -4.00
CA ASN A 125 3.37 -11.38 -5.19
C ASN A 125 3.05 -12.81 -5.63
N LYS A 126 2.62 -13.68 -4.71
CA LYS A 126 2.13 -15.02 -5.07
C LYS A 126 0.91 -14.94 -5.98
N ALA A 127 -0.09 -14.15 -5.58
CA ALA A 127 -1.32 -13.97 -6.35
C ALA A 127 -1.04 -13.13 -7.62
N VAL A 128 -0.23 -12.08 -7.53
CA VAL A 128 0.15 -11.26 -8.69
C VAL A 128 0.73 -12.11 -9.82
N ARG A 129 1.70 -12.99 -9.51
CA ARG A 129 2.32 -13.87 -10.51
C ARG A 129 1.33 -14.89 -11.07
N PHE A 130 0.48 -15.47 -10.23
CA PHE A 130 -0.46 -16.51 -10.63
C PHE A 130 -1.55 -15.97 -11.57
N TYR A 131 -2.10 -14.79 -11.28
CA TYR A 131 -3.20 -14.19 -12.04
C TYR A 131 -2.74 -13.20 -13.12
N GLY A 132 -1.44 -12.96 -13.26
CA GLY A 132 -0.91 -11.98 -14.22
C GLY A 132 -1.31 -10.54 -13.89
N ALA A 133 -1.45 -10.21 -12.60
CA ALA A 133 -1.71 -8.84 -12.16
C ALA A 133 -0.43 -7.98 -12.28
N THR A 134 -0.59 -6.66 -12.19
CA THR A 134 0.53 -5.70 -12.23
C THR A 134 0.81 -5.14 -10.83
N PRO A 135 1.98 -5.41 -10.23
CA PRO A 135 2.37 -4.76 -8.98
C PRO A 135 2.80 -3.31 -9.26
N ILE A 136 2.52 -2.41 -8.31
CA ILE A 136 2.89 -0.99 -8.36
C ILE A 136 3.58 -0.63 -7.05
N SER A 137 4.84 -0.23 -7.14
CA SER A 137 5.60 0.33 -6.01
C SER A 137 5.81 1.83 -6.24
N PHE A 138 5.82 2.59 -5.14
CA PHE A 138 6.03 4.03 -5.16
C PHE A 138 7.41 4.44 -4.60
N ASP A 139 8.26 3.49 -4.24
CA ASP A 139 9.56 3.70 -3.62
C ASP A 139 10.51 4.57 -4.46
N SER A 140 10.37 4.54 -5.78
CA SER A 140 11.20 5.33 -6.69
C SER A 140 10.90 6.83 -6.62
N VAL A 141 9.71 7.21 -6.16
CA VAL A 141 9.24 8.60 -6.08
C VAL A 141 9.03 9.09 -4.65
N LEU A 142 8.87 8.16 -3.70
CA LEU A 142 8.73 8.45 -2.26
C LEU A 142 10.01 8.25 -1.46
N CYS A 143 11.06 7.65 -2.04
CA CYS A 143 12.35 7.49 -1.38
C CYS A 143 13.50 7.97 -2.25
N GLU A 144 14.48 8.63 -1.63
CA GLU A 144 15.70 9.14 -2.26
C GLU A 144 16.93 8.46 -1.63
N ARG A 145 17.74 7.82 -2.47
CA ARG A 145 18.91 7.03 -2.03
C ARG A 145 18.51 6.09 -0.88
N ASP A 146 18.97 6.37 0.34
CA ASP A 146 18.80 5.51 1.52
C ASP A 146 17.67 5.96 2.47
N SER A 147 16.92 7.02 2.15
CA SER A 147 15.86 7.58 3.01
C SER A 147 14.53 7.76 2.27
N CYS A 148 13.41 7.65 2.98
CA CYS A 148 12.08 7.99 2.47
C CYS A 148 11.61 9.25 3.21
N PRO A 149 11.87 10.46 2.67
CA PRO A 149 11.84 11.71 3.45
C PRO A 149 10.44 12.13 3.91
N PHE A 150 10.38 12.86 5.03
CA PHE A 150 9.17 13.56 5.46
C PHE A 150 8.88 14.78 4.58
N VAL A 151 9.92 15.51 4.18
CA VAL A 151 9.83 16.77 3.47
C VAL A 151 10.76 16.83 2.26
N GLU A 152 10.34 17.53 1.22
CA GLU A 152 11.22 18.05 0.16
C GLU A 152 11.01 19.55 0.05
N GLY A 153 12.10 20.32 0.11
CA GLY A 153 12.00 21.77 0.17
C GLY A 153 11.19 22.22 1.39
N ASP A 154 10.10 22.94 1.14
CA ASP A 154 9.17 23.43 2.17
C ASP A 154 7.87 22.60 2.27
N GLN A 155 7.80 21.45 1.60
CA GLN A 155 6.57 20.65 1.51
C GLN A 155 6.71 19.30 2.22
N PHE A 156 5.71 18.96 3.04
CA PHE A 156 5.57 17.62 3.61
C PHE A 156 5.04 16.65 2.55
N LEU A 157 5.65 15.46 2.47
CA LEU A 157 5.17 14.35 1.65
C LEU A 157 4.10 13.53 2.37
N TYR A 158 4.00 13.66 3.69
CA TYR A 158 3.09 12.90 4.55
C TYR A 158 2.16 13.82 5.32
N PHE A 159 0.93 13.37 5.55
CA PHE A 159 -0.06 14.04 6.37
C PHE A 159 0.10 13.63 7.85
N ASP A 160 0.20 12.32 8.09
CA ASP A 160 0.54 11.68 9.36
C ASP A 160 1.66 10.64 9.14
N ASP A 161 1.79 9.60 9.96
CA ASP A 161 2.88 8.64 9.81
C ASP A 161 2.70 7.62 8.67
N ASP A 162 1.51 7.50 8.08
CA ASP A 162 1.21 6.49 7.05
C ASP A 162 0.47 7.02 5.81
N HIS A 163 -0.23 8.15 5.91
CA HIS A 163 -0.95 8.79 4.81
C HIS A 163 -0.08 9.84 4.11
N LEU A 164 -0.10 9.82 2.77
CA LEU A 164 0.52 10.86 1.97
C LEU A 164 -0.25 12.18 2.08
N SER A 165 0.48 13.29 2.06
CA SER A 165 -0.10 14.62 1.86
C SER A 165 -0.58 14.79 0.41
N VAL A 166 -1.14 15.95 0.07
CA VAL A 166 -1.41 16.32 -1.34
C VAL A 166 -0.12 16.32 -2.17
N THR A 167 0.98 16.83 -1.61
CA THR A 167 2.29 16.82 -2.29
C THR A 167 2.79 15.40 -2.49
N GLY A 168 2.77 14.55 -1.46
CA GLY A 168 3.17 13.14 -1.58
C GLY A 168 2.32 12.38 -2.58
N SER A 169 0.99 12.59 -2.55
CA SER A 169 0.06 11.99 -3.51
C SER A 169 0.34 12.45 -4.95
N SER A 170 0.76 13.70 -5.13
CA SER A 170 1.14 14.22 -6.46
C SER A 170 2.39 13.53 -7.02
N ARG A 171 3.27 13.01 -6.17
CA ARG A 171 4.47 12.27 -6.61
C ARG A 171 4.17 10.88 -7.16
N ILE A 172 3.14 10.22 -6.66
CA ILE A 172 2.79 8.87 -7.10
C ILE A 172 1.95 8.87 -8.38
N GLU A 173 1.36 10.01 -8.74
CA GLU A 173 0.50 10.15 -9.92
C GLU A 173 1.19 9.73 -11.23
N PRO A 174 2.44 10.12 -11.53
CA PRO A 174 3.12 9.68 -12.74
C PRO A 174 3.34 8.17 -12.78
N VAL A 175 3.64 7.55 -11.63
CA VAL A 175 3.83 6.09 -11.51
C VAL A 175 2.50 5.37 -11.77
N LEU A 176 1.42 5.81 -11.10
CA LEU A 176 0.07 5.27 -11.32
C LEU A 176 -0.34 5.37 -12.79
N ARG A 177 -0.16 6.55 -13.39
CA ARG A 177 -0.49 6.80 -14.80
C ARG A 177 0.28 5.88 -15.73
N ALA A 178 1.59 5.73 -15.52
CA ALA A 178 2.43 4.86 -16.33
C ALA A 178 2.03 3.39 -16.19
N SER A 179 1.81 2.91 -14.96
CA SER A 179 1.44 1.53 -14.68
C SER A 179 0.13 1.11 -15.35
N MET A 180 -0.86 2.01 -15.42
CA MET A 180 -2.15 1.69 -16.02
C MET A 180 -2.33 2.30 -17.43
N ALA A 181 -1.27 2.78 -18.09
CA ALA A 181 -1.33 3.41 -19.42
C ALA A 181 -2.10 2.56 -20.46
N SER A 182 -1.87 1.25 -20.46
CA SER A 182 -2.56 0.31 -21.37
C SER A 182 -4.07 0.20 -21.16
N LEU A 183 -4.60 0.66 -20.01
CA LEU A 183 -6.04 0.80 -19.81
C LEU A 183 -6.56 2.09 -20.42
N TRP A 184 -5.88 3.22 -20.21
CA TRP A 184 -6.30 4.50 -20.76
C TRP A 184 -6.33 4.52 -22.29
N GLU A 185 -5.41 3.82 -22.93
CA GLU A 185 -5.40 3.69 -24.39
C GLU A 185 -6.57 2.83 -24.90
N SER A 186 -7.03 1.85 -24.12
CA SER A 186 -8.14 0.96 -24.49
C SER A 186 -9.54 1.56 -24.28
N ILE A 187 -9.64 2.71 -23.62
CA ILE A 187 -10.90 3.42 -23.33
C ILE A 187 -11.15 4.57 -24.33
N LYS A 188 -10.14 4.93 -25.13
CA LYS A 188 -10.28 5.89 -26.25
C LYS A 188 -10.80 5.20 -27.49
#